data_AF-A0A377M1Y9-F1
#
_entry.id   AF-A0A377M1Y9-F1
#
_cell.length_a   1.000
_cell.length_b   1.000
_cell.length_c   1.000
_cell.angle_alpha   90.00
_cell.angle_beta   90.00
_cell.angle_gamma   90.00
#
_symmetry.space_group_name_H-M   'P 1'
#
loop_
_entity.id
_entity.type
_entity.pdbx_description
1 polymer ?
#
loop_
_entity_poly.entity_id
_entity_poly.type
_entity_poly.pdbx_seq_one_letter_code
_entity_poly.pdbx_strand_id
1 'polypeptide(L)'
;MIKDQLNQYLKPYGYFFAPELSTSNRATIGGMINTDASGQGSLVYGKTSDHVLGVRAVLLGGDILDTSLCRSSWRKRWGKENTASGRIYRTVLERCRDNRQLILDKFPKLNRFLTGYDLRHVFNDELTQFDLTRVLTGSEGTLAFITEARLDNHPAAQSAPLGERQI
;
A
#
# COMPACT_ATOMS: atom_id res chain seq x y z
N MET A 1 -2.80 14.61 6.94
CA MET A 1 -1.44 15.02 6.52
C MET A 1 -1.37 15.06 5.00
N ILE A 2 -0.85 16.14 4.43
CA ILE A 2 -0.61 16.32 2.98
C ILE A 2 0.80 15.79 2.63
N LYS A 3 1.01 15.24 1.43
CA LYS A 3 2.32 14.69 1.00
C LYS A 3 3.47 15.70 1.20
N ASP A 4 3.32 16.93 0.72
CA ASP A 4 4.43 17.89 0.82
C ASP A 4 4.72 18.28 2.27
N GLN A 5 3.70 18.31 3.13
CA GLN A 5 3.90 18.49 4.58
C GLN A 5 4.66 17.31 5.19
N LEU A 6 4.36 16.07 4.77
CA LEU A 6 5.11 14.89 5.19
C LEU A 6 6.58 14.98 4.75
N ASN A 7 6.84 15.32 3.49
CA ASN A 7 8.22 15.43 3.00
C ASN A 7 8.97 16.59 3.65
N GLN A 8 8.30 17.71 3.94
CA GLN A 8 8.89 18.79 4.71
C GLN A 8 9.26 18.34 6.13
N TYR A 9 8.41 17.52 6.76
CA TYR A 9 8.67 16.94 8.07
C TYR A 9 9.82 15.92 8.04
N LEU A 10 9.94 15.11 6.98
CA LEU A 10 10.99 14.09 6.83
C LEU A 10 12.35 14.68 6.45
N LYS A 11 12.39 15.86 5.81
CA LYS A 11 13.61 16.49 5.30
C LYS A 11 14.76 16.60 6.34
N PRO A 12 14.55 17.03 7.60
CA PRO A 12 15.62 17.10 8.60
C PRO A 12 16.21 15.73 8.96
N TYR A 13 15.45 14.65 8.75
CA TYR A 13 15.90 13.29 9.00
C TYR A 13 16.61 12.67 7.79
N GLY A 14 16.70 13.37 6.66
CA GLY A 14 17.33 12.86 5.45
C GLY A 14 16.50 11.84 4.69
N TYR A 15 15.17 11.86 4.84
CA TYR A 15 14.24 10.96 4.14
C TYR A 15 13.17 11.74 3.37
N PHE A 16 12.50 11.05 2.44
CA PHE A 16 11.30 11.52 1.78
C PHE A 16 10.36 10.35 1.45
N PHE A 17 9.07 10.64 1.38
CA PHE A 17 8.07 9.74 0.82
C PHE A 17 8.05 9.89 -0.70
N ALA A 18 8.39 8.80 -1.40
CA ALA A 18 8.77 8.82 -2.80
C ALA A 18 7.63 8.88 -3.84
N PRO A 19 6.42 8.34 -3.61
CA PRO A 19 5.34 8.41 -4.58
C PRO A 19 5.03 9.85 -5.02
N GLU A 20 5.22 10.14 -6.30
CA GLU A 20 5.15 11.50 -6.85
C GLU A 20 3.87 11.74 -7.65
N LEU A 21 3.26 12.92 -7.50
CA LEU A 21 1.99 13.31 -8.13
C LEU A 21 1.92 14.82 -8.33
N SER A 22 1.23 15.26 -9.39
CA SER A 22 1.08 16.68 -9.74
C SER A 22 0.26 17.48 -8.72
N THR A 23 -0.46 16.81 -7.82
CA THR A 23 -1.31 17.42 -6.78
C THR A 23 -0.72 17.27 -5.38
N SER A 24 0.61 17.06 -5.26
CA SER A 24 1.32 16.78 -4.00
C SER A 24 1.03 17.78 -2.88
N ASN A 25 0.78 19.04 -3.23
CA ASN A 25 0.51 20.15 -2.32
C ASN A 25 -0.89 20.10 -1.65
N ARG A 26 -1.77 19.21 -2.09
CA ARG A 26 -3.14 19.05 -1.55
C ARG A 26 -3.55 17.60 -1.33
N ALA A 27 -2.87 16.66 -1.96
CA ALA A 27 -3.15 15.24 -1.79
C ALA A 27 -2.81 14.77 -0.38
N THR A 28 -3.78 14.15 0.28
CA THR A 28 -3.59 13.54 1.59
C THR A 28 -3.02 12.14 1.44
N ILE A 29 -2.23 11.68 2.41
CA ILE A 29 -1.69 10.31 2.43
C ILE A 29 -2.83 9.27 2.35
N GLY A 30 -3.91 9.45 3.12
CA GLY A 30 -5.06 8.55 3.06
C GLY A 30 -5.74 8.54 1.67
N GLY A 31 -5.86 9.70 1.02
CA GLY A 31 -6.40 9.78 -0.34
C GLY A 31 -5.49 9.11 -1.37
N MET A 32 -4.17 9.25 -1.23
CA MET A 32 -3.20 8.56 -2.07
C MET A 32 -3.28 7.05 -1.89
N ILE A 33 -3.44 6.55 -0.66
CA ILE A 33 -3.59 5.12 -0.37
C ILE A 33 -4.90 4.60 -0.99
N ASN A 34 -6.02 5.29 -0.76
CA ASN A 34 -7.33 4.88 -1.28
C ASN A 34 -7.40 4.84 -2.80
N THR A 35 -6.62 5.66 -3.49
CA THR A 35 -6.58 5.71 -4.97
C THR A 35 -5.37 4.99 -5.57
N ASP A 36 -4.56 4.35 -4.73
CA ASP A 36 -3.26 3.76 -5.10
C ASP A 36 -2.44 4.70 -6.03
N ALA A 37 -2.28 5.94 -5.58
CA ALA A 37 -1.82 7.03 -6.43
C ALA A 37 -0.45 6.72 -7.06
N SER A 38 -0.33 7.10 -8.33
CA SER A 38 0.87 6.97 -9.14
C SER A 38 1.01 8.17 -10.07
N GLY A 39 2.24 8.65 -10.26
CA GLY A 39 2.56 9.74 -11.19
C GLY A 39 3.85 9.46 -11.97
N GLN A 40 4.43 10.49 -12.60
CA GLN A 40 5.57 10.35 -13.52
C GLN A 40 6.79 9.65 -12.90
N GLY A 41 7.00 9.80 -11.58
CA GLY A 41 8.09 9.13 -10.85
C GLY A 41 7.88 7.64 -10.59
N SER A 42 6.72 7.06 -10.93
CA SER A 42 6.39 5.67 -10.57
C SER A 42 7.24 4.62 -11.30
N LEU A 43 7.85 4.96 -12.44
CA LEU A 43 8.81 4.07 -13.11
C LEU A 43 10.10 3.88 -12.30
N VAL A 44 10.46 4.88 -11.48
CA VAL A 44 11.68 4.85 -10.66
C VAL A 44 11.36 4.36 -9.25
N TYR A 45 10.29 4.89 -8.65
CA TYR A 45 9.98 4.66 -7.25
C TYR A 45 8.78 3.75 -7.02
N GLY A 46 7.98 3.41 -8.02
CA GLY A 46 6.75 2.62 -7.83
C GLY A 46 5.52 3.47 -7.45
N LYS A 47 4.42 2.78 -7.14
CA LYS A 47 3.12 3.39 -6.80
C LYS A 47 2.94 3.48 -5.28
N THR A 48 1.94 4.22 -4.80
CA THR A 48 1.72 4.44 -3.36
C THR A 48 1.71 3.13 -2.56
N SER A 49 0.99 2.11 -3.02
CA SER A 49 0.92 0.80 -2.34
C SER A 49 2.26 0.07 -2.20
N ASP A 50 3.28 0.39 -2.98
CA ASP A 50 4.62 -0.19 -2.84
C ASP A 50 5.39 0.42 -1.65
N HIS A 51 4.93 1.56 -1.14
CA HIS A 51 5.52 2.27 0.01
C HIS A 51 4.62 2.22 1.25
N VAL A 52 3.56 1.42 1.24
CA VAL A 52 2.68 1.26 2.41
C VAL A 52 2.99 -0.08 3.06
N LEU A 53 3.61 -0.03 4.24
CA LEU A 53 3.97 -1.20 5.03
C LEU A 53 2.77 -1.81 5.78
N GLY A 54 1.73 -1.01 5.96
CA GLY A 54 0.49 -1.41 6.63
C GLY A 54 -0.34 -0.20 7.03
N VAL A 55 -1.63 -0.41 7.25
CA VAL A 55 -2.56 0.62 7.69
C VAL A 55 -3.35 0.20 8.92
N ARG A 56 -3.76 1.20 9.71
CA ARG A 56 -4.86 1.07 10.65
C ARG A 56 -6.11 1.63 10.00
N ALA A 57 -7.18 0.86 10.04
CA ALA A 57 -8.47 1.26 9.52
C ALA A 57 -9.61 0.95 10.49
N VAL A 58 -10.67 1.75 10.42
CA VAL A 58 -11.93 1.54 11.12
C VAL A 58 -12.92 0.87 10.16
N LEU A 59 -13.40 -0.31 10.55
CA LEU A 59 -14.38 -1.07 9.79
C LEU A 59 -15.80 -0.52 10.01
N LEU A 60 -16.72 -0.95 9.14
CA LEU A 60 -18.14 -0.78 9.39
C LEU A 60 -18.51 -1.48 10.71
N GLY A 61 -19.02 -0.73 11.68
CA GLY A 61 -19.27 -1.21 13.04
C GLY A 61 -18.27 -0.71 14.08
N GLY A 62 -17.20 -0.01 13.67
CA GLY A 62 -16.25 0.65 14.57
C GLY A 62 -15.06 -0.21 14.99
N ASP A 63 -15.02 -1.49 14.59
CA ASP A 63 -13.89 -2.38 14.85
C ASP A 63 -12.61 -1.86 14.18
N ILE A 64 -11.48 -2.04 14.87
CA ILE A 64 -10.16 -1.67 14.34
C ILE A 64 -9.55 -2.85 13.57
N LEU A 65 -9.07 -2.54 12.37
CA LEU A 65 -8.30 -3.44 11.52
C LEU A 65 -6.89 -2.86 11.34
N ASP A 66 -5.91 -3.52 11.94
CA ASP A 66 -4.49 -3.27 11.68
C ASP A 66 -4.00 -4.25 10.62
N THR A 67 -3.32 -3.75 9.58
CA THR A 67 -2.80 -4.55 8.46
C THR A 67 -1.29 -4.42 8.33
N SER A 68 -0.66 -5.46 7.78
CA SER A 68 0.76 -5.51 7.43
C SER A 68 1.06 -6.77 6.63
N LEU A 69 2.22 -6.78 5.98
CA LEU A 69 2.81 -7.98 5.37
C LEU A 69 3.00 -9.10 6.40
N CYS A 70 2.40 -10.25 6.14
CA CYS A 70 2.48 -11.45 6.98
C CYS A 70 3.20 -12.57 6.24
N ARG A 71 4.19 -13.19 6.89
CA ARG A 71 4.79 -14.44 6.41
C ARG A 71 3.89 -15.63 6.77
N SER A 72 3.98 -16.68 5.96
CA SER A 72 3.12 -17.88 5.98
C SER A 72 2.86 -18.53 7.35
N SER A 73 3.73 -18.36 8.34
CA SER A 73 3.59 -18.88 9.71
C SER A 73 2.53 -18.16 10.57
N TRP A 74 2.39 -16.84 10.43
CA TRP A 74 1.46 -16.00 11.21
C TRP A 74 0.00 -16.16 10.78
N ARG A 75 -0.18 -16.69 9.57
CA ARG A 75 -1.44 -16.95 8.87
C ARG A 75 -2.48 -17.72 9.69
N LYS A 76 -2.04 -18.58 10.62
CA LYS A 76 -2.93 -19.41 11.44
C LYS A 76 -3.60 -18.66 12.59
N ARG A 77 -3.03 -17.53 13.05
CA ARG A 77 -3.52 -16.84 14.25
C ARG A 77 -4.77 -16.02 13.91
N TRP A 78 -4.67 -15.14 12.92
CA TRP A 78 -5.73 -14.17 12.63
C TRP A 78 -6.89 -14.79 11.84
N GLY A 79 -6.61 -15.79 11.01
CA GLY A 79 -7.66 -16.52 10.29
C GLY A 79 -8.58 -17.33 11.20
N LYS A 80 -8.22 -17.59 12.47
CA LYS A 80 -9.00 -18.43 13.39
C LYS A 80 -9.89 -17.66 14.37
N GLU A 81 -9.72 -16.35 14.47
CA GLU A 81 -10.52 -15.54 15.38
C GLU A 81 -11.93 -15.33 14.81
N ASN A 82 -12.96 -15.46 15.66
CA ASN A 82 -14.35 -15.15 15.30
C ASN A 82 -14.65 -13.64 15.39
N THR A 83 -13.66 -12.79 15.11
CA THR A 83 -13.76 -11.33 15.07
C THR A 83 -14.07 -10.84 13.65
N ALA A 84 -14.50 -9.58 13.49
CA ALA A 84 -14.69 -9.00 12.15
C ALA A 84 -13.38 -9.04 11.35
N SER A 85 -12.28 -8.60 11.95
CA SER A 85 -10.94 -8.64 11.36
C SER A 85 -10.54 -10.08 10.98
N GLY A 86 -10.76 -11.06 11.85
CA GLY A 86 -10.46 -12.47 11.55
C GLY A 86 -11.26 -13.02 10.36
N ARG A 87 -12.55 -12.66 10.24
CA ARG A 87 -13.38 -13.01 9.08
C ARG A 87 -12.88 -12.37 7.78
N ILE A 88 -12.47 -11.10 7.82
CA ILE A 88 -11.91 -10.38 6.65
C ILE A 88 -10.61 -11.05 6.20
N TYR A 89 -9.67 -11.26 7.13
CA TYR A 89 -8.40 -11.94 6.86
C TYR A 89 -8.63 -13.31 6.23
N ARG A 90 -9.51 -14.13 6.82
CA ARG A 90 -9.84 -15.46 6.30
C ARG A 90 -10.42 -15.38 4.89
N THR A 91 -11.39 -14.50 4.68
CA THR A 91 -12.09 -14.35 3.39
C THR A 91 -11.11 -13.95 2.29
N VAL A 92 -10.31 -12.91 2.51
CA VAL A 92 -9.34 -12.44 1.50
C VAL A 92 -8.29 -13.50 1.22
N LEU A 93 -7.76 -14.14 2.27
CA LEU A 93 -6.77 -15.20 2.16
C LEU A 93 -7.29 -16.39 1.34
N GLU A 94 -8.44 -16.95 1.71
CA GLU A 94 -9.03 -18.11 1.04
C GLU A 94 -9.38 -17.75 -0.40
N ARG A 95 -10.05 -16.63 -0.64
CA ARG A 95 -10.45 -16.22 -1.98
C ARG A 95 -9.25 -15.97 -2.89
N CYS A 96 -8.21 -15.27 -2.42
CA CYS A 96 -7.05 -14.96 -3.26
C CYS A 96 -6.15 -16.18 -3.50
N ARG A 97 -6.06 -17.10 -2.54
CA ARG A 97 -5.31 -18.35 -2.70
C ARG A 97 -6.05 -19.32 -3.61
N ASP A 98 -7.32 -19.58 -3.32
CA ASP A 98 -8.10 -20.63 -4.00
C ASP A 98 -8.45 -20.22 -5.44
N ASN A 99 -8.51 -18.91 -5.74
CA ASN A 99 -8.71 -18.36 -7.08
C ASN A 99 -7.45 -17.76 -7.70
N ARG A 100 -6.24 -18.15 -7.22
CA ARG A 100 -4.97 -17.52 -7.66
C ARG A 100 -4.83 -17.50 -9.18
N GLN A 101 -5.09 -18.62 -9.85
CA GLN A 101 -4.94 -18.70 -11.30
C GLN A 101 -5.92 -17.75 -12.01
N LEU A 102 -7.19 -17.74 -11.60
CA LEU A 102 -8.20 -16.82 -12.15
C LEU A 102 -7.79 -15.35 -11.96
N ILE A 103 -7.23 -15.00 -10.79
CA ILE A 103 -6.73 -13.65 -10.54
C ILE A 103 -5.56 -13.33 -11.47
N LEU A 104 -4.59 -14.23 -11.63
CA LEU A 104 -3.46 -14.02 -12.54
C LEU A 104 -3.89 -13.87 -14.00
N ASP A 105 -4.91 -14.62 -14.43
CA ASP A 105 -5.44 -14.60 -15.79
C ASP A 105 -6.27 -13.33 -16.07
N LYS A 106 -7.02 -12.84 -15.07
CA LYS A 106 -7.90 -11.68 -15.22
C LYS A 106 -7.21 -10.34 -14.97
N PHE A 107 -6.21 -10.29 -14.09
CA PHE A 107 -5.48 -9.07 -13.79
C PHE A 107 -4.24 -8.96 -14.69
N PRO A 108 -4.26 -8.11 -15.75
CA PRO A 108 -3.12 -7.93 -16.62
C PRO A 108 -1.90 -7.44 -15.84
N LYS A 109 -0.70 -7.74 -16.35
CA LYS A 109 0.56 -7.18 -15.84
C LYS A 109 0.62 -5.70 -16.25
N LEU A 110 0.03 -4.83 -15.43
CA LEU A 110 0.04 -3.39 -15.63
C LEU A 110 1.03 -2.74 -14.67
N ASN A 111 1.83 -1.81 -15.20
CA ASN A 111 2.68 -0.94 -14.38
C ASN A 111 1.87 0.17 -13.69
N ARG A 112 0.57 0.29 -14.01
CA ARG A 112 -0.35 1.26 -13.42
C ARG A 112 -1.71 0.60 -13.24
N PHE A 113 -2.12 0.40 -11.99
CA PHE A 113 -3.46 -0.08 -11.68
C PHE A 113 -4.45 1.06 -11.85
N LEU A 114 -5.56 0.79 -12.53
CA LEU A 114 -6.78 1.56 -12.36
C LEU A 114 -7.43 1.05 -11.07
N THR A 115 -7.92 1.99 -10.28
CA THR A 115 -8.44 1.82 -8.93
C THR A 115 -9.34 0.60 -8.75
N GLY A 116 -9.36 0.05 -7.54
CA GLY A 116 -10.00 -1.20 -7.20
C GLY A 116 -9.14 -2.04 -6.26
N TYR A 117 -9.57 -3.28 -6.00
CA TYR A 117 -8.90 -4.17 -5.06
C TYR A 117 -7.70 -4.88 -5.72
N ASP A 118 -6.48 -4.65 -5.21
CA ASP A 118 -5.26 -5.30 -5.72
C ASP A 118 -5.15 -6.76 -5.25
N LEU A 119 -6.06 -7.60 -5.71
CA LEU A 119 -6.12 -9.02 -5.37
C LEU A 119 -4.89 -9.79 -5.86
N ARG A 120 -4.26 -9.30 -6.93
CA ARG A 120 -3.04 -9.90 -7.51
C ARG A 120 -1.90 -9.88 -6.50
N HIS A 121 -1.69 -8.74 -5.84
CA HIS A 121 -0.53 -8.57 -4.96
C HIS A 121 -0.82 -8.88 -3.48
N VAL A 122 -2.04 -9.29 -3.13
CA VAL A 122 -2.34 -9.86 -1.80
C VAL A 122 -1.38 -11.00 -1.47
N PHE A 123 -1.00 -11.81 -2.45
CA PHE A 123 0.05 -12.80 -2.32
C PHE A 123 1.21 -12.50 -3.26
N ASN A 124 2.43 -12.78 -2.79
CA ASN A 124 3.58 -12.90 -3.67
C ASN A 124 3.45 -14.14 -4.58
N ASP A 125 4.28 -14.24 -5.62
CA ASP A 125 4.17 -15.30 -6.62
C ASP A 125 4.39 -16.71 -6.05
N GLU A 126 5.23 -16.85 -5.03
CA GLU A 126 5.48 -18.12 -4.34
C GLU A 126 4.43 -18.46 -3.27
N LEU A 127 3.42 -17.61 -3.05
CA LEU A 127 2.38 -17.77 -2.02
C LEU A 127 2.93 -17.91 -0.58
N THR A 128 4.13 -17.37 -0.32
CA THR A 128 4.80 -17.43 0.98
C THR A 128 4.53 -16.20 1.84
N GLN A 129 4.08 -15.11 1.22
CA GLN A 129 3.78 -13.84 1.86
C GLN A 129 2.35 -13.42 1.51
N PHE A 130 1.64 -12.92 2.51
CA PHE A 130 0.27 -12.43 2.40
C PHE A 130 0.19 -11.00 2.95
N ASP A 131 -0.40 -10.08 2.22
CA ASP A 131 -0.58 -8.70 2.65
C ASP A 131 -2.02 -8.23 2.42
N LEU A 132 -2.77 -8.08 3.51
CA LEU A 132 -4.14 -7.56 3.46
C LEU A 132 -4.17 -6.07 3.07
N THR A 133 -3.09 -5.34 3.33
CA THR A 133 -2.96 -3.90 3.00
C THR A 133 -3.25 -3.64 1.53
N ARG A 134 -2.87 -4.58 0.64
CA ARG A 134 -3.05 -4.48 -0.81
C ARG A 134 -4.52 -4.41 -1.23
N VAL A 135 -5.46 -4.98 -0.45
CA VAL A 135 -6.90 -4.86 -0.75
C VAL A 135 -7.44 -3.48 -0.36
N LEU A 136 -6.86 -2.83 0.64
CA LEU A 136 -7.28 -1.50 1.09
C LEU A 136 -6.67 -0.39 0.21
N THR A 137 -5.45 -0.58 -0.28
CA THR A 137 -4.85 0.31 -1.27
C THR A 137 -5.60 0.23 -2.59
N GLY A 138 -6.14 1.35 -3.07
CA GLY A 138 -6.98 1.38 -4.27
C GLY A 138 -8.47 1.12 -4.02
N SER A 139 -8.90 0.86 -2.78
CA SER A 139 -10.30 0.58 -2.45
C SER A 139 -11.25 1.78 -2.58
N GLU A 140 -10.74 2.99 -2.80
CA GLU A 140 -11.54 4.23 -2.87
C GLU A 140 -12.42 4.46 -1.62
N GLY A 141 -12.04 3.92 -0.46
CA GLY A 141 -12.77 4.07 0.80
C GLY A 141 -14.04 3.21 0.92
N THR A 142 -14.24 2.23 0.03
CA THR A 142 -15.43 1.37 0.06
C THR A 142 -15.39 0.28 1.13
N LEU A 143 -14.20 -0.05 1.65
CA LEU A 143 -14.01 -1.17 2.58
C LEU A 143 -13.82 -0.75 4.04
N ALA A 144 -13.12 0.35 4.30
CA ALA A 144 -12.81 0.82 5.64
C ALA A 144 -12.33 2.29 5.61
N PHE A 145 -12.40 2.96 6.76
CA PHE A 145 -11.81 4.29 6.94
C PHE A 145 -10.38 4.18 7.44
N ILE A 146 -9.41 4.51 6.60
CA ILE A 146 -7.99 4.53 6.98
C ILE A 146 -7.70 5.72 7.91
N THR A 147 -7.17 5.43 9.09
CA THR A 147 -6.86 6.46 10.11
C THR A 147 -5.36 6.65 10.31
N GLU A 148 -4.56 5.60 10.14
CA GLU A 148 -3.09 5.65 10.24
C GLU A 148 -2.45 4.80 9.14
N ALA A 149 -1.24 5.19 8.73
CA ALA A 149 -0.44 4.44 7.76
C ALA A 149 1.01 4.35 8.22
N ARG A 150 1.61 3.18 8.04
CA ARG A 150 3.05 2.95 8.18
C ARG A 150 3.64 2.97 6.78
N LEU A 151 4.59 3.87 6.54
CA LEU A 151 5.14 4.14 5.22
C LEU A 151 6.61 3.74 5.16
N ASP A 152 7.01 3.20 4.01
CA ASP A 152 8.42 3.03 3.66
C ASP A 152 8.93 4.35 3.05
N ASN A 153 9.97 4.93 3.66
CA ASN A 153 10.50 6.23 3.26
C ASN A 153 11.92 6.07 2.72
N HIS A 154 12.21 6.74 1.61
CA HIS A 154 13.48 6.62 0.91
C HIS A 154 14.50 7.62 1.45
N PRO A 155 15.78 7.24 1.56
CA PRO A 155 16.85 8.18 1.85
C PRO A 155 16.89 9.29 0.79
N ALA A 156 16.90 10.54 1.22
CA ALA A 156 17.15 11.65 0.33
C ALA A 156 18.61 11.56 -0.15
N ALA A 157 18.83 11.69 -1.46
CA ALA A 157 20.19 11.83 -1.97
C ALA A 157 20.83 13.04 -1.27
N GLN A 158 21.90 12.80 -0.52
CA GLN A 158 22.76 13.89 -0.05
C GLN A 158 23.25 14.59 -1.31
N SER A 159 23.06 15.91 -1.36
CA SER A 159 23.46 16.76 -2.47
C SER A 159 24.79 16.31 -3.06
N ALA A 160 24.76 15.68 -4.24
CA ALA A 160 25.91 15.75 -5.13
C ALA A 160 26.12 17.25 -5.40
N PRO A 161 27.36 17.78 -5.29
CA PRO A 161 27.62 19.16 -5.66
C PRO A 161 27.04 19.44 -7.04
N LEU A 162 26.41 20.59 -7.21
CA LEU A 162 25.99 21.12 -8.52
C LEU A 162 27.24 21.33 -9.38
N GLY A 163 27.67 20.28 -10.05
CA GLY A 163 28.82 20.23 -10.94
C GLY A 163 28.90 18.84 -11.51
N GLU A 164 28.83 18.72 -12.84
CA GLU A 164 29.05 17.48 -13.61
C GLU A 164 27.87 16.51 -13.67
N ARG A 165 26.83 16.93 -14.41
CA ARG A 165 26.21 16.05 -15.41
C ARG A 165 26.23 16.75 -16.77
N GLN A 166 27.41 16.83 -17.38
CA GLN A 166 27.58 16.62 -18.83
C GLN A 166 27.75 15.09 -18.95
N ILE A 167 27.09 14.36 -19.85
CA ILE A 167 26.85 14.52 -21.28
C ILE A 167 25.56 13.74 -21.62
#